data_AF-A0A3A5IBP8-F1
#
_entry.id   AF-A0A3A5IBP8-F1
#
_cell.length_a   1.000
_cell.length_b   1.000
_cell.length_c   1.000
_cell.angle_alpha   90.00
_cell.angle_beta   90.00
_cell.angle_gamma   90.00
#
_symmetry.space_group_name_H-M   'P 1'
#
loop_
_entity.id
_entity.type
_entity.pdbx_description
1 polymer ?
#
loop_
_entity_poly.entity_id
_entity_poly.type
_entity_poly.pdbx_seq_one_letter_code
_entity_poly.pdbx_strand_id
1 'polypeptide(L)' 'MQYTDSMEKAMHGSRGVGYEVYRQNHEVRMNVERQREEEYVESRRMVADHNRKFTNHLS' A
#
# COMPACT_ATOMS: atom_id res chain seq x y z
N MET A 1 -10.97 19.16 -1.94
CA MET A 1 -10.93 17.90 -2.71
C MET A 1 -12.19 17.13 -2.37
N GLN A 2 -13.02 16.84 -3.37
CA GLN A 2 -14.18 15.97 -3.20
C GLN A 2 -13.66 14.55 -3.46
N TYR A 3 -13.69 13.68 -2.44
CA TYR A 3 -13.32 12.29 -2.62
C TYR A 3 -14.41 11.58 -3.42
N THR A 4 -14.02 10.63 -4.26
CA THR A 4 -14.95 9.92 -5.14
C THR A 4 -15.46 8.64 -4.47
N ASP A 5 -16.68 8.22 -4.81
CA ASP A 5 -17.22 6.92 -4.42
C ASP A 5 -16.28 5.75 -4.80
N SER A 6 -15.49 5.92 -5.86
CA SER A 6 -14.47 4.93 -6.24
C SER A 6 -13.34 4.83 -5.22
N MET A 7 -12.95 5.94 -4.60
CA MET A 7 -11.89 5.96 -3.57
C MET A 7 -12.39 5.33 -2.28
N GLU A 8 -13.65 5.62 -1.91
CA GLU A 8 -14.35 4.98 -0.78
C GLU A 8 -14.42 3.46 -0.96
N LYS A 9 -14.91 3.00 -2.12
CA LYS A 9 -15.02 1.56 -2.45
C LYS A 9 -13.65 0.88 -2.52
N ALA A 10 -12.65 1.54 -3.11
CA ALA A 10 -11.31 0.99 -3.22
C ALA A 10 -10.63 0.82 -1.85
N MET A 11 -10.75 1.81 -0.97
CA MET A 11 -10.22 1.68 0.39
C MET A 11 -10.97 0.60 1.18
N HIS A 12 -12.30 0.52 1.06
CA HIS A 12 -13.08 -0.53 1.71
C HIS A 12 -12.66 -1.93 1.23
N GLY A 13 -12.47 -2.11 -0.09
CA GLY A 13 -12.08 -3.39 -0.66
C GLY A 13 -10.64 -3.81 -0.33
N SER A 14 -9.70 -2.85 -0.25
CA SER A 14 -8.28 -3.15 -0.04
C SER A 14 -7.85 -3.19 1.42
N ARG A 15 -8.40 -2.30 2.26
CA ARG A 15 -7.95 -2.08 3.65
C ARG A 15 -9.07 -2.24 4.67
N GLY A 16 -10.29 -2.59 4.24
CA GLY A 16 -11.43 -2.81 5.12
C GLY A 16 -12.03 -1.55 5.75
N VAL A 17 -11.53 -0.36 5.37
CA VAL A 17 -11.94 0.93 5.92
C VAL A 17 -12.34 1.88 4.80
N GLY A 18 -13.36 2.70 5.04
CA GLY A 18 -13.76 3.76 4.12
C GLY A 18 -12.77 4.92 4.09
N TYR A 19 -12.77 5.69 3.01
CA TYR A 19 -11.91 6.87 2.89
C TYR A 19 -12.31 7.95 3.90
N GLU A 20 -13.61 8.15 4.13
CA GLU A 20 -14.04 9.15 5.12
C GLU A 20 -13.61 8.77 6.54
N VAL A 21 -13.67 7.48 6.89
CA VAL A 21 -13.19 6.96 8.20
C VAL A 21 -11.67 7.13 8.32
N TYR A 22 -10.94 6.77 7.27
CA TYR A 22 -9.49 7.00 7.18
C TYR A 22 -9.13 8.49 7.32
N ARG A 23 -9.92 9.38 6.72
CA ARG A 23 -9.68 10.83 6.75
C ARG A 23 -9.91 11.43 8.14
N GLN A 24 -10.98 11.03 8.81
CA GLN A 24 -11.40 11.62 10.09
C GLN A 24 -10.68 11.00 11.30
N ASN A 25 -10.35 9.70 11.26
CA ASN A 25 -9.77 9.00 12.39
C ASN A 25 -8.24 8.85 12.25
N HIS A 26 -7.50 9.52 13.12
CA HIS A 26 -6.04 9.51 13.11
C HIS A 26 -5.43 8.12 13.34
N GLU A 27 -5.99 7.33 14.25
CA GLU A 27 -5.48 5.97 14.54
C GLU A 27 -5.68 5.05 13.34
N VAL A 28 -6.85 5.13 12.71
CA VAL A 28 -7.13 4.39 11.46
C VAL A 28 -6.14 4.81 10.38
N ARG A 29 -5.89 6.11 10.22
CA ARG A 29 -4.91 6.63 9.27
C ARG A 29 -3.51 6.08 9.52
N MET A 30 -3.04 6.12 10.76
CA MET A 30 -1.70 5.62 11.11
C MET A 30 -1.57 4.11 10.86
N ASN A 31 -2.61 3.33 11.13
CA ASN A 31 -2.61 1.89 10.83
C ASN A 31 -2.51 1.61 9.32
N VAL A 32 -3.26 2.37 8.51
CA VAL A 32 -3.22 2.25 7.03
C VAL A 32 -1.84 2.68 6.49
N GLU A 33 -1.29 3.80 6.96
CA GLU A 33 0.03 4.26 6.49
C GLU A 33 1.15 3.31 6.90
N ARG A 34 1.11 2.74 8.12
CA ARG A 34 2.09 1.72 8.56
C ARG A 34 2.09 0.51 7.62
N GLN A 35 0.91 -0.06 7.33
CA GLN A 35 0.79 -1.18 6.40
C GLN A 35 1.27 -0.81 4.99
N ARG A 36 1.00 0.42 4.54
CA ARG A 36 1.46 0.92 3.24
C ARG A 36 3.00 0.96 3.18
N GLU A 37 3.65 1.35 4.27
CA GLU A 37 5.11 1.36 4.33
C GLU A 37 5.70 -0.06 4.35
N GLU A 38 5.09 -0.98 5.10
CA GLU A 38 5.48 -2.40 5.11
C GLU A 38 5.38 -3.03 3.71
N GLU A 39 4.27 -2.83 3.01
CA GLU A 39 4.05 -3.29 1.63
C GLU A 39 5.09 -2.70 0.66
N TYR A 40 5.43 -1.42 0.81
CA TYR A 40 6.45 -0.77 -0.01
C TYR A 40 7.83 -1.40 0.21
N VAL A 41 8.23 -1.61 1.46
CA VAL A 41 9.52 -2.23 1.80
C VAL A 41 9.60 -3.65 1.25
N GLU A 42 8.54 -4.44 1.40
CA GLU A 42 8.46 -5.81 0.88
C GLU A 42 8.56 -5.83 -0.65
N SER A 43 7.80 -4.96 -1.33
CA SER A 43 7.86 -4.81 -2.79
C SER A 43 9.27 -4.48 -3.27
N ARG A 44 9.96 -3.55 -2.60
CA ARG A 44 11.34 -3.18 -2.92
C ARG A 44 12.31 -4.34 -2.75
N ARG A 45 12.14 -5.15 -1.70
CA ARG A 45 12.94 -6.37 -1.49
C ARG A 45 12.72 -7.40 -2.60
N MET A 46 11.47 -7.66 -2.96
CA MET A 46 11.13 -8.59 -4.05
C MET A 46 11.75 -8.18 -5.38
N VAL A 47 11.65 -6.88 -5.74
CA VAL A 47 12.26 -6.36 -6.98
C VAL A 47 13.78 -6.49 -6.94
N ALA A 48 14.42 -6.17 -5.81
CA ALA A 48 15.87 -6.30 -5.67
C ALA A 48 16.33 -7.76 -5.80
N ASP A 49 15.60 -8.70 -5.18
CA ASP A 49 15.90 -10.12 -5.29
C ASP A 49 15.68 -10.67 -6.70
N HIS A 50 14.61 -10.24 -7.39
CA HIS A 50 14.36 -10.59 -8.78
C HIS A 50 15.49 -10.09 -9.68
N ASN A 51 15.89 -8.84 -9.53
CA ASN A 51 17.00 -8.25 -10.31
C ASN A 51 18.31 -8.99 -10.06
N ARG A 52 18.65 -9.32 -8.81
CA ARG A 52 19.86 -10.09 -8.47
C ARG A 52 19.88 -11.45 -9.16
N LYS A 53 18.76 -12.17 -9.16
CA LYS A 53 18.66 -13.46 -9.87
C LYS A 53 18.87 -13.27 -11.36
N PHE A 54 18.23 -12.27 -11.97
CA PHE A 54 18.36 -11.99 -13.40
C PHE A 54 19.80 -11.63 -13.80
N THR A 55 20.46 -10.73 -13.07
CA THR A 55 21.84 -10.33 -13.36
C THR A 55 22.83 -11.49 -13.22
N ASN A 56 22.61 -12.37 -12.24
CA ASN A 56 23.47 -13.53 -12.01
C ASN A 56 23.34 -14.62 -13.11
N HIS A 57 22.24 -14.65 -13.86
CA HIS A 57 22.05 -15.60 -14.98
C HIS A 57 22.56 -15.07 -16.33
N LEU A 58 22.93 -13.77 -16.39
CA LEU A 58 23.46 -13.12 -17.59
C LEU A 58 24.99 -12.96 -17.56
N SER A 59 25.65 -13.35 -16.47
CA SER A 59 27.12 -13.41 -16.32
C SER A 59 27.61 -14.84 -16.48
#